data_AF-A0A179F3A2-F1
#
_entry.id   AF-A0A179F3A2-F1
#
_cell.length_a   1.000
_cell.length_b   1.000
_cell.length_c   1.000
_cell.angle_alpha   90.00
_cell.angle_beta   90.00
_cell.angle_gamma   90.00
#
_symmetry.space_group_name_H-M   'P 1'
#
loop_
_entity.id
_entity.type
_entity.pdbx_description
1 polymer ?
#
loop_
_entity_poly.entity_id
_entity_poly.type
_entity_poly.pdbx_seq_one_letter_code
_entity_poly.pdbx_strand_id
1 'polypeptide(L)'
;MYKISIKNTVGAGKKRSYCAIALPPNVSDVALDDVLLPVLYTTEEVLHNAKESIKFQHEYFAFVGKLVKSGSIQQIDYGMSVPVKLGSAQDNGQITEAYFDGTSIGITEANDQSQLAPQGSFMICCRKDPPVGSKHTYVVGLAQRLAEGDEDPTPIAAIPYIGRKDYKIQPSRKIGVCGASMNMKTGVVVNHSQKVAVINFPDGRSDVTVAEDGNEDFTTSGQKIPKKSLADLVLGVRPAQPNPPFQYSYSQPKANTTGPPPKWKAEADALGLSSLTQLQSYHFLTKYNKTQLAGFHEDEKLKAIALKADEWRTKIAENDDLRDEFLDDLLVLALFRCILFLDNSKSIDWEPERGRQRRDISANIVSVETIYQNTNDVRVEFLNGDIRGDRVSTAAEVTQLLDDITNFGKTPIGTELDNKILSKYVYPPLESKGKFHPMIISIITDGDPQGEHRDTLKKKIQACKKKLNDREKTLVGDKHVLFQISRVGNDSGAVKFINDLKSDPELKNILHCTSYQHLGFEPDADDPVNTYAPAVTRLAGAAFVGLKRNAKGVFEFPES
;
A
#
# COMPACT_ATOMS: atom_id res chain seq x y z
N MET A 1 -1.91 -17.64 30.80
CA MET A 1 -0.99 -16.51 31.01
C MET A 1 0.24 -16.70 30.13
N TYR A 2 0.82 -15.61 29.64
CA TYR A 2 2.00 -15.52 28.78
C TYR A 2 3.16 -14.97 29.61
N LYS A 3 4.40 -15.40 29.34
CA LYS A 3 5.57 -15.04 30.14
C LYS A 3 6.80 -14.83 29.25
N ILE A 4 7.39 -13.64 29.33
CA ILE A 4 8.77 -13.38 28.89
C ILE A 4 9.67 -13.54 30.11
N SER A 5 10.86 -14.09 29.89
CA SER A 5 11.73 -14.54 30.97
C SER A 5 13.18 -14.18 30.60
N ILE A 6 13.68 -13.06 31.11
CA ILE A 6 14.93 -12.41 30.63
C ILE A 6 16.08 -12.78 31.57
N LYS A 7 17.15 -13.39 31.04
CA LYS A 7 18.36 -13.72 31.79
C LYS A 7 19.50 -12.77 31.39
N ASN A 8 20.12 -12.12 32.37
CA ASN A 8 21.36 -11.37 32.14
C ASN A 8 22.53 -12.38 32.03
N THR A 9 23.19 -12.45 30.87
CA THR A 9 24.46 -13.20 30.70
C THR A 9 25.65 -12.31 30.32
N VAL A 10 25.45 -10.99 30.31
CA VAL A 10 26.51 -9.97 30.19
C VAL A 10 27.52 -10.15 31.32
N GLY A 11 28.81 -10.10 31.02
CA GLY A 11 29.90 -10.65 31.85
C GLY A 11 29.88 -10.39 33.37
N ALA A 12 30.50 -11.32 34.12
CA ALA A 12 30.43 -11.44 35.58
C ALA A 12 30.48 -10.10 36.35
N GLY A 13 29.50 -9.90 37.24
CA GLY A 13 29.36 -8.70 38.07
C GLY A 13 28.62 -7.54 37.42
N LYS A 14 28.36 -7.55 36.12
CA LYS A 14 27.55 -6.52 35.45
C LYS A 14 26.05 -6.68 35.77
N LYS A 15 25.39 -5.57 36.08
CA LYS A 15 23.95 -5.47 36.22
C LYS A 15 23.32 -4.91 34.95
N ARG A 16 22.06 -5.27 34.66
CA ARG A 16 21.29 -4.79 33.52
C ARG A 16 19.83 -4.58 33.88
N SER A 17 19.28 -3.43 33.53
CA SER A 17 17.82 -3.23 33.48
C SER A 17 17.32 -3.49 32.07
N TYR A 18 16.14 -4.07 31.96
CA TYR A 18 15.48 -4.39 30.69
C TYR A 18 14.13 -3.70 30.61
N CYS A 19 13.64 -3.50 29.39
CA CYS A 19 12.27 -3.07 29.16
C CYS A 19 11.58 -3.92 28.10
N ALA A 20 10.25 -3.99 28.18
CA ALA A 20 9.38 -4.59 27.18
C ALA A 20 8.46 -3.54 26.56
N ILE A 21 8.31 -3.60 25.23
CA ILE A 21 7.47 -2.70 24.44
C ILE A 21 6.64 -3.58 23.49
N ALA A 22 5.34 -3.34 23.37
CA ALA A 22 4.56 -4.02 22.35
C ALA A 22 5.00 -3.52 20.97
N LEU A 23 5.17 -4.41 20.00
CA LEU A 23 5.35 -3.96 18.62
C LEU A 23 4.03 -3.32 18.13
N PRO A 24 4.09 -2.29 17.28
CA PRO A 24 2.92 -1.52 16.90
C PRO A 24 1.82 -2.41 16.29
N PRO A 25 0.56 -2.30 16.75
CA PRO A 25 -0.57 -2.96 16.11
C PRO A 25 -0.77 -2.42 14.70
N ASN A 26 -1.39 -3.22 13.83
CA ASN A 26 -1.89 -2.69 12.56
C ASN A 26 -3.17 -1.92 12.85
N VAL A 27 -3.23 -0.66 12.42
CA VAL A 27 -4.41 0.18 12.56
C VAL A 27 -4.75 0.81 11.21
N SER A 28 -5.98 0.60 10.75
CA SER A 28 -6.43 1.16 9.47
C SER A 28 -6.35 2.69 9.46
N ASP A 29 -5.81 3.25 8.38
CA ASP A 29 -5.66 4.69 8.13
C ASP A 29 -4.89 5.46 9.23
N VAL A 30 -3.89 4.82 9.86
CA VAL A 30 -2.96 5.45 10.81
C VAL A 30 -1.53 5.08 10.41
N ALA A 31 -0.64 6.08 10.28
CA ALA A 31 0.77 5.82 10.00
C ALA A 31 1.47 5.27 11.26
N LEU A 32 2.54 4.49 11.07
CA LEU A 32 3.28 3.89 12.20
C LEU A 32 3.74 4.96 13.20
N ASP A 33 4.26 6.07 12.68
CA ASP A 33 4.71 7.25 13.44
C ASP A 33 3.62 7.93 14.29
N ASP A 34 2.33 7.75 13.92
CA ASP A 34 1.18 8.28 14.65
C ASP A 34 0.69 7.31 15.75
N VAL A 35 1.26 6.09 15.84
CA VAL A 35 1.00 5.12 16.90
C VAL A 35 2.02 5.31 18.02
N LEU A 36 1.54 5.82 19.16
CA LEU A 36 2.33 6.07 20.36
C LEU A 36 2.51 4.76 21.13
N LEU A 37 3.75 4.28 21.26
CA LEU A 37 4.07 3.04 21.98
C LEU A 37 4.62 3.34 23.37
N PRO A 38 3.85 3.15 24.46
CA PRO A 38 4.37 3.19 25.81
C PRO A 38 5.25 1.96 26.11
N VAL A 39 6.26 2.15 26.96
CA VAL A 39 6.99 1.04 27.58
C VAL A 39 6.03 0.27 28.50
N LEU A 40 5.84 -1.02 28.26
CA LEU A 40 4.89 -1.87 29.00
C LEU A 40 5.38 -2.16 30.41
N TYR A 41 6.68 -2.42 30.54
CA TYR A 41 7.30 -2.89 31.76
C TYR A 41 8.80 -2.61 31.73
N THR A 42 9.36 -2.32 32.91
CA THR A 42 10.80 -2.15 33.13
C THR A 42 11.25 -2.98 34.33
N THR A 43 12.31 -3.77 34.17
CA THR A 43 12.91 -4.51 35.29
C THR A 43 13.76 -3.57 36.16
N GLU A 44 13.91 -3.93 37.43
CA GLU A 44 15.05 -3.45 38.23
C GLU A 44 16.38 -4.00 37.67
N GLU A 45 17.49 -3.67 38.34
CA GLU A 45 18.83 -4.12 37.95
C GLU A 45 19.02 -5.64 38.11
N VAL A 46 18.85 -6.40 37.02
CA VAL A 46 19.06 -7.85 36.98
C VAL A 46 20.54 -8.17 37.11
N LEU A 47 20.91 -8.92 38.15
CA LEU A 47 22.27 -9.41 38.39
C LEU A 47 22.73 -10.41 37.32
N HIS A 48 24.05 -10.53 37.12
CA HIS A 48 24.63 -11.56 36.23
C HIS A 48 24.13 -12.97 36.60
N ASN A 49 23.73 -13.74 35.59
CA ASN A 49 23.03 -15.03 35.68
C ASN A 49 21.66 -15.06 36.37
N ALA A 50 21.20 -13.97 36.98
CA ALA A 50 19.82 -13.85 37.46
C ALA A 50 18.83 -13.70 36.29
N LYS A 51 17.55 -13.90 36.60
CA LYS A 51 16.48 -13.99 35.62
C LYS A 51 15.23 -13.27 36.12
N GLU A 52 14.74 -12.33 35.34
CA GLU A 52 13.49 -11.60 35.62
C GLU A 52 12.35 -12.11 34.72
N SER A 53 11.08 -11.84 35.06
CA SER A 53 9.95 -12.32 34.24
C SER A 53 8.77 -11.37 34.15
N ILE A 54 8.38 -11.08 32.91
CA ILE A 54 7.26 -10.22 32.56
C ILE A 54 6.08 -11.11 32.18
N LYS A 55 4.95 -10.96 32.87
CA LYS A 55 3.75 -11.79 32.66
C LYS A 55 2.60 -10.95 32.10
N PHE A 56 1.84 -11.50 31.17
CA PHE A 56 0.68 -10.82 30.56
C PHE A 56 -0.40 -11.82 30.12
N GLN A 57 -1.59 -11.32 29.80
CA GLN A 57 -2.71 -12.13 29.33
C GLN A 57 -2.97 -11.89 27.84
N HIS A 58 -3.47 -12.89 27.10
CA HIS A 58 -3.96 -12.69 25.72
C HIS A 58 -5.43 -12.22 25.76
N GLU A 59 -5.64 -11.16 26.54
CA GLU A 59 -6.90 -10.46 26.69
C GLU A 59 -6.63 -9.01 26.29
N TYR A 60 -7.41 -8.51 25.35
CA TYR A 60 -7.24 -7.19 24.77
C TYR A 60 -8.38 -6.27 25.19
N PHE A 61 -8.05 -4.99 25.34
CA PHE A 61 -8.97 -3.95 25.75
C PHE A 61 -8.88 -2.78 24.77
N ALA A 62 -10.03 -2.25 24.37
CA ALA A 62 -10.10 -0.92 23.77
C ALA A 62 -10.06 0.10 24.90
N PHE A 63 -9.24 1.14 24.81
CA PHE A 63 -9.19 2.18 25.84
C PHE A 63 -9.28 3.60 25.27
N VAL A 64 -9.64 4.54 26.15
CA VAL A 64 -9.53 5.99 25.97
C VAL A 64 -8.64 6.59 27.06
N GLY A 65 -7.94 7.67 26.73
CA GLY A 65 -7.08 8.38 27.67
C GLY A 65 -6.65 9.75 27.17
N LYS A 66 -5.58 10.29 27.74
CA LYS A 66 -4.96 11.57 27.35
C LYS A 66 -3.46 11.39 27.16
N LEU A 67 -2.90 12.12 26.20
CA LEU A 67 -1.46 12.26 26.06
C LEU A 67 -0.99 13.42 26.95
N VAL A 68 -0.21 13.10 27.97
CA VAL A 68 0.41 14.08 28.88
C VAL A 68 1.87 14.27 28.49
N LYS A 69 2.35 15.52 28.55
CA LYS A 69 3.72 15.89 28.20
C LYS A 69 4.39 16.59 29.38
N SER A 70 5.58 16.13 29.75
CA SER A 70 6.42 16.73 30.79
C SER A 70 7.83 16.91 30.23
N GLY A 71 8.15 18.15 29.82
CA GLY A 71 9.34 18.42 29.02
C GLY A 71 9.31 17.66 27.69
N SER A 72 10.36 16.88 27.42
CA SER A 72 10.46 15.99 26.25
C SER A 72 9.81 14.61 26.45
N ILE A 73 9.36 14.28 27.67
CA ILE A 73 8.74 13.00 27.98
C ILE A 73 7.25 13.07 27.65
N GLN A 74 6.76 12.04 26.97
CA GLN A 74 5.34 11.85 26.69
C GLN A 74 4.85 10.58 27.42
N GLN A 75 3.66 10.63 28.01
CA GLN A 75 3.04 9.53 28.73
C GLN A 75 1.56 9.43 28.39
N ILE A 76 1.01 8.22 28.47
CA ILE A 76 -0.43 7.98 28.32
C ILE A 76 -1.06 8.01 29.72
N ASP A 77 -1.81 9.07 29.99
CA ASP A 77 -2.74 9.16 31.12
C ASP A 77 -3.96 8.30 30.77
N TYR A 78 -3.97 7.09 31.29
CA TYR A 78 -5.01 6.08 31.02
C TYR A 78 -6.34 6.50 31.67
N GLY A 79 -7.43 6.38 30.91
CA GLY A 79 -8.78 6.73 31.35
C GLY A 79 -9.61 5.49 31.65
N MET A 80 -10.41 5.07 30.68
CA MET A 80 -11.32 3.93 30.79
C MET A 80 -11.09 2.96 29.65
N SER A 81 -11.36 1.67 29.89
CA SER A 81 -11.29 0.64 28.86
C SER A 81 -12.50 -0.30 28.90
N VAL A 82 -12.68 -1.04 27.82
CA VAL A 82 -13.63 -2.17 27.71
C VAL A 82 -12.91 -3.38 27.09
N PRO A 83 -13.19 -4.60 27.56
CA PRO A 83 -12.62 -5.81 26.96
C PRO A 83 -13.13 -5.96 25.52
N VAL A 84 -12.29 -6.45 24.61
CA VAL A 84 -12.63 -6.63 23.20
C VAL A 84 -12.34 -8.03 22.70
N LYS A 85 -13.38 -8.69 22.17
CA LYS A 85 -13.24 -9.91 21.37
C LYS A 85 -12.67 -9.53 20.01
N LEU A 86 -11.54 -10.13 19.63
CA LEU A 86 -11.03 -10.01 18.26
C LEU A 86 -11.92 -10.82 17.30
N GLY A 87 -12.14 -10.30 16.09
CA GLY A 87 -12.93 -11.00 15.07
C GLY A 87 -12.35 -12.37 14.75
N SER A 88 -13.22 -13.35 14.53
CA SER A 88 -12.83 -14.70 14.12
C SER A 88 -13.31 -14.95 12.67
N ALA A 89 -13.11 -16.16 12.15
CA ALA A 89 -13.74 -16.56 10.88
C ALA A 89 -15.27 -16.76 11.01
N GLN A 90 -15.80 -16.75 12.23
CA GLN A 90 -17.20 -17.05 12.57
C GLN A 90 -17.92 -15.86 13.25
N ASP A 91 -17.17 -14.96 13.89
CA ASP A 91 -17.68 -13.83 14.66
C ASP A 91 -17.07 -12.51 14.19
N ASN A 92 -17.86 -11.43 14.18
CA ASN A 92 -17.33 -10.08 14.02
C ASN A 92 -16.41 -9.71 15.20
N GLY A 93 -15.43 -8.85 14.95
CA GLY A 93 -14.67 -8.23 16.04
C GLY A 93 -15.52 -7.23 16.82
N GLN A 94 -15.22 -7.07 18.10
CA GLN A 94 -15.94 -6.18 19.00
C GLN A 94 -15.91 -4.75 18.47
N ILE A 95 -17.07 -4.10 18.41
CA ILE A 95 -17.18 -2.67 18.15
C ILE A 95 -17.40 -1.94 19.46
N THR A 96 -16.63 -0.89 19.65
CA THR A 96 -16.66 -0.02 20.83
C THR A 96 -16.86 1.43 20.38
N GLU A 97 -17.49 2.25 21.20
CA GLU A 97 -17.77 3.65 20.92
C GLU A 97 -17.07 4.53 21.95
N ALA A 98 -16.23 5.46 21.47
CA ALA A 98 -15.54 6.44 22.30
C ALA A 98 -16.29 7.78 22.26
N TYR A 99 -16.83 8.19 23.41
CA TYR A 99 -17.73 9.32 23.61
C TYR A 99 -17.17 10.35 24.59
N PHE A 100 -17.81 11.51 24.67
CA PHE A 100 -17.51 12.53 25.68
C PHE A 100 -18.71 12.78 26.58
N ASP A 101 -18.45 12.85 27.88
CA ASP A 101 -19.38 13.38 28.89
C ASP A 101 -18.71 14.59 29.56
N GLY A 102 -19.29 15.78 29.35
CA GLY A 102 -18.63 17.05 29.67
C GLY A 102 -17.23 17.15 29.03
N THR A 103 -16.19 17.26 29.85
CA THR A 103 -14.77 17.27 29.44
C THR A 103 -14.06 15.92 29.55
N SER A 104 -14.77 14.89 30.01
CA SER A 104 -14.24 13.53 30.20
C SER A 104 -14.49 12.68 28.97
N ILE A 105 -13.50 11.86 28.60
CA ILE A 105 -13.64 10.87 27.52
C ILE A 105 -14.01 9.52 28.14
N GLY A 106 -14.97 8.83 27.52
CA GLY A 106 -15.38 7.48 27.88
C GLY A 106 -15.36 6.54 26.66
N ILE A 107 -15.42 5.24 26.93
CA ILE A 107 -15.54 4.19 25.92
C ILE A 107 -16.54 3.13 26.39
N THR A 108 -17.36 2.62 25.50
CA THR A 108 -18.37 1.59 25.80
C THR A 108 -18.49 0.61 24.64
N GLU A 109 -19.24 -0.49 24.79
CA GLU A 109 -19.66 -1.33 23.68
C GLU A 109 -20.62 -0.55 22.76
N ALA A 110 -20.43 -0.65 21.44
CA ALA A 110 -21.27 0.05 20.48
C ALA A 110 -22.62 -0.67 20.30
N ASN A 111 -23.72 0.06 20.42
CA ASN A 111 -25.07 -0.47 20.16
C ASN A 111 -25.29 -0.81 18.67
N ASP A 112 -24.57 -0.14 17.76
CA ASP A 112 -24.63 -0.37 16.31
C ASP A 112 -23.50 -1.31 15.87
N GLN A 113 -23.87 -2.56 15.57
CA GLN A 113 -22.99 -3.62 15.09
C GLN A 113 -23.06 -3.81 13.56
N SER A 114 -23.58 -2.82 12.81
CA SER A 114 -23.73 -2.90 11.34
C SER A 114 -22.40 -2.87 10.58
N GLN A 115 -21.33 -2.37 11.19
CA GLN A 115 -19.99 -2.34 10.61
C GLN A 115 -19.20 -3.62 10.94
N LEU A 116 -18.29 -4.04 10.04
CA LEU A 116 -17.44 -5.20 10.26
C LEU A 116 -16.02 -4.80 10.66
N ALA A 117 -15.56 -5.33 11.80
CA ALA A 117 -14.16 -5.35 12.19
C ALA A 117 -13.49 -6.58 11.53
N PRO A 118 -12.38 -6.41 10.78
CA PRO A 118 -11.64 -7.51 10.17
C PRO A 118 -11.28 -8.65 11.13
N GLN A 119 -11.11 -9.87 10.59
CA GLN A 119 -10.65 -11.02 11.37
C GLN A 119 -9.31 -10.71 12.07
N GLY A 120 -9.22 -11.02 13.36
CA GLY A 120 -8.07 -10.70 14.22
C GLY A 120 -8.08 -9.28 14.78
N SER A 121 -9.08 -8.45 14.46
CA SER A 121 -9.17 -7.05 14.91
C SER A 121 -10.44 -6.76 15.72
N PHE A 122 -10.49 -5.59 16.32
CA PHE A 122 -11.67 -4.96 16.90
C PHE A 122 -11.75 -3.50 16.42
N MET A 123 -12.78 -2.75 16.79
CA MET A 123 -12.96 -1.37 16.33
C MET A 123 -13.32 -0.38 17.44
N ILE A 124 -12.76 0.83 17.36
CA ILE A 124 -13.09 1.99 18.21
C ILE A 124 -13.70 3.10 17.35
N CYS A 125 -14.98 3.35 17.51
CA CYS A 125 -15.73 4.38 16.82
C CYS A 125 -15.72 5.71 17.60
N CYS A 126 -15.03 6.73 17.09
CA CYS A 126 -14.98 8.06 17.72
C CYS A 126 -16.09 8.94 17.14
N ARG A 127 -17.32 8.88 17.66
CA ARG A 127 -18.49 9.46 16.96
C ARG A 127 -18.59 11.00 16.96
N LYS A 128 -17.93 11.70 17.88
CA LYS A 128 -18.03 13.17 18.05
C LYS A 128 -16.65 13.82 18.09
N ASP A 129 -16.56 15.11 17.82
CA ASP A 129 -15.33 15.85 18.07
C ASP A 129 -15.11 16.04 19.59
N PRO A 130 -13.85 16.22 20.05
CA PRO A 130 -13.59 16.67 21.41
C PRO A 130 -14.32 17.98 21.75
N PRO A 131 -14.72 18.19 23.01
CA PRO A 131 -15.38 19.42 23.44
C PRO A 131 -14.58 20.67 23.05
N VAL A 132 -15.28 21.68 22.51
CA VAL A 132 -14.68 22.94 22.07
C VAL A 132 -13.94 23.60 23.23
N GLY A 133 -12.66 23.91 23.03
CA GLY A 133 -11.80 24.48 24.07
C GLY A 133 -11.10 23.45 24.97
N SER A 134 -11.16 22.15 24.68
CA SER A 134 -10.34 21.16 25.40
C SER A 134 -8.85 21.48 25.27
N LYS A 135 -8.15 21.41 26.41
CA LYS A 135 -6.69 21.62 26.53
C LYS A 135 -5.90 20.31 26.48
N HIS A 136 -6.58 19.17 26.32
CA HIS A 136 -5.97 17.84 26.32
C HIS A 136 -5.94 17.23 24.92
N THR A 137 -4.82 16.63 24.55
CA THR A 137 -4.76 15.69 23.43
C THR A 137 -5.33 14.36 23.91
N TYR A 138 -6.58 14.04 23.57
CA TYR A 138 -7.15 12.73 23.88
C TYR A 138 -6.56 11.64 22.97
N VAL A 139 -6.56 10.41 23.46
CA VAL A 139 -6.12 9.22 22.73
C VAL A 139 -7.11 8.08 22.86
N VAL A 140 -7.11 7.19 21.87
CA VAL A 140 -7.73 5.86 21.90
C VAL A 140 -6.69 4.80 21.57
N GLY A 141 -6.92 3.54 21.93
CA GLY A 141 -6.01 2.50 21.50
C GLY A 141 -6.24 1.14 22.11
N LEU A 142 -5.16 0.36 22.13
CA LEU A 142 -5.10 -1.02 22.59
C LEU A 142 -4.40 -1.10 23.95
N ALA A 143 -5.03 -1.77 24.90
CA ALA A 143 -4.46 -2.13 26.19
C ALA A 143 -4.52 -3.66 26.40
N GLN A 144 -3.69 -4.15 27.32
CA GLN A 144 -3.52 -5.57 27.63
C GLN A 144 -3.22 -5.76 29.12
N ARG A 145 -3.82 -6.78 29.75
CA ARG A 145 -3.62 -7.03 31.18
C ARG A 145 -2.25 -7.64 31.46
N LEU A 146 -1.49 -7.02 32.35
CA LEU A 146 -0.26 -7.58 32.92
C LEU A 146 -0.61 -8.45 34.14
N ALA A 147 0.06 -9.59 34.27
CA ALA A 147 -0.11 -10.59 35.33
C ALA A 147 -1.57 -10.99 35.69
N GLU A 148 -1.75 -11.59 36.88
CA GLU A 148 -3.04 -11.74 37.58
C GLU A 148 -2.93 -10.86 38.83
N GLY A 149 -3.86 -9.92 39.01
CA GLY A 149 -3.91 -9.01 40.16
C GLY A 149 -3.93 -7.52 39.83
N ASP A 150 -3.46 -7.11 38.64
CA ASP A 150 -3.63 -5.72 38.17
C ASP A 150 -5.11 -5.49 37.83
N GLU A 151 -5.74 -4.49 38.44
CA GLU A 151 -7.15 -4.13 38.22
C GLU A 151 -7.36 -3.54 36.81
N ASP A 152 -6.45 -2.66 36.37
CA ASP A 152 -6.51 -1.99 35.06
C ASP A 152 -5.57 -2.62 34.01
N PRO A 153 -6.02 -2.78 32.75
CA PRO A 153 -5.16 -3.18 31.65
C PRO A 153 -4.19 -2.06 31.24
N THR A 154 -2.94 -2.43 30.98
CA THR A 154 -1.88 -1.48 30.60
C THR A 154 -2.00 -1.08 29.12
N PRO A 155 -2.01 0.22 28.77
CA PRO A 155 -1.89 0.67 27.38
C PRO A 155 -0.65 0.06 26.71
N ILE A 156 -0.85 -0.52 25.51
CA ILE A 156 0.24 -1.10 24.71
C ILE A 156 0.45 -0.38 23.38
N ALA A 157 -0.57 0.34 22.91
CA ALA A 157 -0.47 1.29 21.80
C ALA A 157 -1.59 2.33 21.89
N ALA A 158 -1.25 3.62 21.74
CA ALA A 158 -2.20 4.73 21.77
C ALA A 158 -2.15 5.54 20.47
N ILE A 159 -3.26 6.18 20.12
CA ILE A 159 -3.46 6.89 18.85
C ILE A 159 -4.20 8.19 19.17
N PRO A 160 -3.85 9.33 18.56
CA PRO A 160 -4.62 10.56 18.71
C PRO A 160 -6.12 10.36 18.43
N TYR A 161 -6.98 10.79 19.35
CA TYR A 161 -8.43 10.77 19.13
C TYR A 161 -8.78 11.76 18.01
N ILE A 162 -9.53 11.30 17.01
CA ILE A 162 -10.03 12.14 15.92
C ILE A 162 -11.54 11.94 15.85
N GLY A 163 -12.29 13.04 15.93
CA GLY A 163 -13.74 13.01 15.84
C GLY A 163 -14.24 12.52 14.48
N ARG A 164 -15.30 11.71 14.51
CA ARG A 164 -15.92 11.03 13.36
C ARG A 164 -14.99 10.05 12.61
N LYS A 165 -13.92 9.57 13.26
CA LYS A 165 -13.03 8.51 12.75
C LYS A 165 -13.31 7.18 13.47
N ASP A 166 -13.38 6.10 12.69
CA ASP A 166 -13.51 4.73 13.20
C ASP A 166 -12.14 4.04 13.04
N TYR A 167 -11.56 3.53 14.12
CA TYR A 167 -10.24 2.89 14.15
C TYR A 167 -10.38 1.37 14.24
N LYS A 168 -9.99 0.65 13.19
CA LYS A 168 -9.89 -0.83 13.20
C LYS A 168 -8.49 -1.20 13.66
N ILE A 169 -8.38 -1.95 14.76
CA ILE A 169 -7.13 -2.23 15.47
C ILE A 169 -6.90 -3.74 15.53
N GLN A 170 -5.81 -4.21 14.93
CA GLN A 170 -5.35 -5.59 14.96
C GLN A 170 -4.06 -5.67 15.80
N PRO A 171 -4.08 -6.35 16.96
CA PRO A 171 -2.87 -6.53 17.78
C PRO A 171 -1.74 -7.20 17.01
N SER A 172 -0.51 -6.70 17.18
CA SER A 172 0.69 -7.26 16.54
C SER A 172 1.05 -8.67 17.02
N ARG A 173 0.57 -9.04 18.22
CA ARG A 173 0.91 -10.27 18.98
C ARG A 173 2.41 -10.45 19.21
N LYS A 174 3.19 -9.35 19.14
CA LYS A 174 4.65 -9.35 19.26
C LYS A 174 5.09 -8.37 20.35
N ILE A 175 6.07 -8.77 21.15
CA ILE A 175 6.68 -7.92 22.18
C ILE A 175 8.19 -7.85 21.93
N GLY A 176 8.72 -6.63 21.91
CA GLY A 176 10.14 -6.34 21.83
C GLY A 176 10.75 -6.26 23.22
N VAL A 177 11.94 -6.83 23.39
CA VAL A 177 12.77 -6.74 24.61
C VAL A 177 14.10 -6.09 24.27
N CYS A 178 14.55 -5.16 25.11
CA CYS A 178 15.90 -4.59 25.04
C CYS A 178 16.41 -4.15 26.42
N GLY A 179 17.69 -3.79 26.52
CA GLY A 179 18.21 -3.09 27.69
C GLY A 179 17.54 -1.72 27.85
N ALA A 180 17.15 -1.36 29.07
CA ALA A 180 16.50 -0.10 29.35
C ALA A 180 17.51 1.06 29.30
N SER A 181 17.25 2.06 28.47
CA SER A 181 18.01 3.32 28.48
C SER A 181 17.48 4.26 29.58
N MET A 182 18.25 5.31 29.91
CA MET A 182 18.02 6.19 31.07
C MET A 182 16.63 6.87 31.11
N ASN A 183 15.91 6.92 29.98
CA ASN A 183 14.60 7.54 29.83
C ASN A 183 13.45 6.54 29.57
N MET A 184 13.72 5.23 29.53
CA MET A 184 12.71 4.19 29.28
C MET A 184 12.13 3.71 30.60
N LYS A 185 11.03 4.33 31.05
CA LYS A 185 10.25 3.95 32.23
C LYS A 185 8.86 3.47 31.81
N THR A 186 8.26 2.53 32.55
CA THR A 186 6.88 2.07 32.31
C THR A 186 5.91 3.25 32.10
N GLY A 187 5.07 3.15 31.07
CA GLY A 187 4.11 4.19 30.67
C GLY A 187 4.68 5.35 29.84
N VAL A 188 6.00 5.50 29.73
CA VAL A 188 6.64 6.51 28.85
C VAL A 188 6.56 6.05 27.40
N VAL A 189 6.10 6.94 26.52
CA VAL A 189 6.08 6.74 25.07
C VAL A 189 7.51 6.77 24.54
N VAL A 190 7.88 5.76 23.74
CA VAL A 190 9.18 5.65 23.08
C VAL A 190 9.30 6.74 22.00
N ASN A 191 10.29 7.61 22.15
CA ASN A 191 10.52 8.79 21.30
C ASN A 191 11.86 8.72 20.52
N HIS A 192 12.50 7.55 20.45
CA HIS A 192 13.78 7.34 19.78
C HIS A 192 13.88 5.93 19.19
N SER A 193 14.73 5.76 18.17
CA SER A 193 15.04 4.45 17.61
C SER A 193 15.64 3.53 18.68
N GLN A 194 14.96 2.42 18.96
CA GLN A 194 15.43 1.40 19.89
C GLN A 194 15.40 0.03 19.23
N LYS A 195 16.56 -0.60 19.12
CA LYS A 195 16.68 -1.98 18.64
C LYS A 195 16.18 -2.95 19.71
N VAL A 196 15.27 -3.85 19.32
CA VAL A 196 14.65 -4.85 20.21
C VAL A 196 14.76 -6.27 19.64
N ALA A 197 14.87 -7.24 20.55
CA ALA A 197 14.64 -8.64 20.27
C ALA A 197 13.13 -8.91 20.23
N VAL A 198 12.62 -9.32 19.06
CA VAL A 198 11.18 -9.54 18.87
C VAL A 198 10.77 -10.94 19.28
N ILE A 199 9.79 -11.03 20.17
CA ILE A 199 9.18 -12.28 20.63
C ILE A 199 7.75 -12.33 20.11
N ASN A 200 7.41 -13.38 19.35
CA ASN A 200 6.09 -13.59 18.78
C ASN A 200 5.24 -14.49 19.68
N PHE A 201 3.96 -14.15 19.87
CA PHE A 201 3.03 -14.81 20.77
C PHE A 201 1.73 -15.20 20.06
N PRO A 202 1.78 -16.18 19.14
CA PRO A 202 0.58 -16.80 18.56
C PRO A 202 -0.17 -17.64 19.60
N ASP A 203 -1.40 -17.99 19.27
CA ASP A 203 -2.35 -18.61 20.21
C ASP A 203 -1.94 -20.08 20.47
N GLY A 204 -1.51 -20.43 21.69
CA GLY A 204 -1.28 -21.86 22.01
C GLY A 204 -0.53 -22.24 23.30
N ARG A 205 0.58 -21.56 23.66
CA ARG A 205 1.33 -21.63 24.94
C ARG A 205 2.60 -20.78 24.80
N SER A 206 3.04 -20.12 25.88
CA SER A 206 3.70 -18.82 25.70
C SER A 206 4.69 -18.41 26.81
N ASP A 207 5.54 -19.33 27.24
CA ASP A 207 6.68 -19.04 28.13
C ASP A 207 7.98 -19.00 27.30
N VAL A 208 8.50 -17.80 27.03
CA VAL A 208 9.73 -17.60 26.26
C VAL A 208 10.86 -17.11 27.17
N THR A 209 12.00 -17.81 27.13
CA THR A 209 13.23 -17.37 27.80
C THR A 209 14.21 -16.77 26.81
N VAL A 210 14.60 -15.51 27.05
CA VAL A 210 15.66 -14.82 26.30
C VAL A 210 16.86 -14.56 27.21
N ALA A 211 18.06 -14.58 26.67
CA ALA A 211 19.29 -14.23 27.38
C ALA A 211 20.13 -13.23 26.58
N GLU A 212 20.52 -12.12 27.22
CA GLU A 212 21.40 -11.09 26.63
C GLU A 212 22.87 -11.45 26.88
N ASP A 213 23.69 -11.53 25.83
CA ASP A 213 25.12 -11.83 25.91
C ASP A 213 26.02 -10.59 26.05
N GLY A 214 27.34 -10.81 26.13
CA GLY A 214 28.32 -9.74 26.30
C GLY A 214 28.39 -8.68 25.18
N ASN A 215 27.74 -8.93 24.03
CA ASN A 215 27.68 -8.05 22.86
C ASN A 215 26.30 -7.39 22.69
N GLU A 216 25.43 -7.46 23.71
CA GLU A 216 24.04 -6.95 23.68
C GLU A 216 23.13 -7.73 22.68
N ASP A 217 23.56 -8.91 22.24
CA ASP A 217 22.77 -9.81 21.42
C ASP A 217 21.87 -10.70 22.31
N PHE A 218 20.61 -10.85 21.92
CA PHE A 218 19.66 -11.73 22.61
C PHE A 218 19.61 -13.13 21.96
N THR A 219 19.47 -14.14 22.81
CA THR A 219 19.44 -15.56 22.42
C THR A 219 18.23 -16.28 23.05
N THR A 220 17.66 -17.27 22.38
CA THR A 220 16.57 -18.13 22.89
C THR A 220 17.05 -19.57 22.95
N SER A 221 16.94 -20.21 24.11
CA SER A 221 17.34 -21.63 24.31
C SER A 221 18.75 -21.98 23.81
N GLY A 222 19.70 -21.03 23.88
CA GLY A 222 21.08 -21.21 23.42
C GLY A 222 21.31 -20.98 21.91
N GLN A 223 20.26 -20.70 21.14
CA GLN A 223 20.37 -20.26 19.75
C GLN A 223 20.26 -18.74 19.66
N LYS A 224 21.11 -18.11 18.85
CA LYS A 224 21.05 -16.66 18.62
C LYS A 224 19.74 -16.30 17.91
N ILE A 225 19.04 -15.26 18.41
CA ILE A 225 17.85 -14.76 17.72
C ILE A 225 18.29 -14.30 16.32
N PRO A 226 17.67 -14.80 15.24
CA PRO A 226 18.08 -14.45 13.88
C PRO A 226 18.09 -12.93 13.68
N LYS A 227 19.05 -12.39 12.90
CA LYS A 227 19.11 -10.94 12.64
C LYS A 227 17.78 -10.37 12.08
N LYS A 228 17.02 -11.18 11.32
CA LYS A 228 15.67 -10.85 10.81
C LYS A 228 14.57 -10.75 11.88
N SER A 229 14.84 -11.20 13.11
CA SER A 229 13.96 -11.13 14.29
C SER A 229 14.38 -10.04 15.28
N LEU A 230 15.37 -9.22 14.92
CA LEU A 230 15.63 -7.94 15.55
C LEU A 230 14.84 -6.86 14.79
N ALA A 231 14.14 -5.99 15.50
CA ALA A 231 13.42 -4.86 14.92
C ALA A 231 13.92 -3.55 15.52
N ASP A 232 14.01 -2.52 14.69
CA ASP A 232 14.22 -1.16 15.17
C ASP A 232 12.86 -0.51 15.42
N LEU A 233 12.52 -0.26 16.69
CA LEU A 233 11.37 0.55 17.07
C LEU A 233 11.72 2.02 16.84
N VAL A 234 11.55 2.49 15.61
CA VAL A 234 11.75 3.90 15.22
C VAL A 234 10.43 4.64 15.32
N LEU A 235 10.25 5.45 16.37
CA LEU A 235 9.12 6.37 16.52
C LEU A 235 9.59 7.66 17.19
N GLY A 236 9.24 8.83 16.63
CA GLY A 236 9.46 10.14 17.27
C GLY A 236 10.16 11.22 16.44
N VAL A 237 10.70 10.93 15.25
CA VAL A 237 11.33 11.93 14.36
C VAL A 237 10.97 11.66 12.90
N ARG A 238 10.39 12.65 12.20
CA ARG A 238 10.25 12.62 10.73
C ARG A 238 11.62 12.83 10.09
N PRO A 239 12.10 11.90 9.25
CA PRO A 239 11.93 12.07 7.81
C PRO A 239 11.52 10.78 7.06
N ALA A 240 11.23 10.91 5.77
CA ALA A 240 10.56 9.87 4.98
C ALA A 240 11.46 8.72 4.49
N GLN A 241 10.97 7.47 4.59
CA GLN A 241 11.14 6.30 3.68
C GLN A 241 10.38 5.06 4.29
N PRO A 242 10.16 3.93 3.58
CA PRO A 242 8.94 3.12 3.74
C PRO A 242 9.00 1.88 4.67
N ASN A 243 7.80 1.36 5.00
CA ASN A 243 7.55 0.19 5.88
C ASN A 243 7.56 -1.17 5.15
N PRO A 244 7.86 -2.29 5.86
CA PRO A 244 7.80 -3.65 5.31
C PRO A 244 6.39 -4.28 5.33
N PRO A 245 6.09 -5.27 4.46
CA PRO A 245 4.76 -5.89 4.32
C PRO A 245 4.51 -7.12 5.23
N PHE A 246 3.24 -7.58 5.26
CA PHE A 246 2.73 -8.67 6.09
C PHE A 246 2.34 -9.89 5.23
N GLN A 247 2.66 -11.10 5.71
CA GLN A 247 2.24 -12.37 5.13
C GLN A 247 0.87 -12.84 5.67
N TYR A 248 0.06 -13.47 4.82
CA TYR A 248 -1.13 -14.25 5.20
C TYR A 248 -1.05 -15.66 4.60
N SER A 249 -1.40 -16.67 5.39
CA SER A 249 -1.55 -18.05 4.91
C SER A 249 -2.96 -18.57 5.19
N TYR A 250 -3.60 -19.13 4.16
CA TYR A 250 -4.91 -19.79 4.28
C TYR A 250 -4.73 -21.30 4.43
N SER A 251 -5.36 -21.88 5.45
CA SER A 251 -5.66 -23.31 5.51
C SER A 251 -7.15 -23.52 5.25
N GLN A 252 -7.48 -24.38 4.28
CA GLN A 252 -8.86 -24.56 3.84
C GLN A 252 -9.73 -25.24 4.92
N PRO A 253 -10.96 -24.77 5.17
CA PRO A 253 -11.86 -25.39 6.12
C PRO A 253 -12.45 -26.69 5.54
N LYS A 254 -12.35 -27.80 6.30
CA LYS A 254 -13.16 -29.00 6.04
C LYS A 254 -14.63 -28.70 6.35
N ALA A 255 -15.52 -29.18 5.50
CA ALA A 255 -16.95 -28.89 5.58
C ALA A 255 -17.62 -29.49 6.82
N ASN A 256 -18.26 -28.63 7.63
CA ASN A 256 -19.62 -28.84 8.16
C ASN A 256 -20.05 -27.64 9.02
N THR A 257 -21.10 -26.92 8.61
CA THR A 257 -21.99 -26.16 9.51
C THR A 257 -23.24 -25.73 8.74
N THR A 258 -24.41 -26.16 9.22
CA THR A 258 -25.72 -25.82 8.68
C THR A 258 -26.21 -24.47 9.21
N GLY A 259 -25.53 -23.38 8.82
CA GLY A 259 -26.03 -22.02 8.99
C GLY A 259 -26.69 -21.51 7.69
N PRO A 260 -27.62 -20.54 7.76
CA PRO A 260 -28.11 -19.87 6.56
C PRO A 260 -26.93 -19.21 5.81
N PRO A 261 -26.86 -19.29 4.48
CA PRO A 261 -25.72 -18.77 3.71
C PRO A 261 -25.54 -17.25 3.93
N PRO A 262 -24.30 -16.73 3.93
CA PRO A 262 -24.05 -15.30 4.06
C PRO A 262 -24.81 -14.48 3.00
N LYS A 263 -25.32 -13.29 3.36
CA LYS A 263 -26.13 -12.46 2.44
C LYS A 263 -25.44 -12.17 1.11
N TRP A 264 -24.12 -11.92 1.13
CA TRP A 264 -23.31 -11.69 -0.08
C TRP A 264 -23.31 -12.90 -1.03
N LYS A 265 -23.50 -14.12 -0.50
CA LYS A 265 -23.44 -15.34 -1.29
C LYS A 265 -24.61 -15.45 -2.27
N ALA A 266 -25.82 -15.06 -1.86
CA ALA A 266 -26.96 -15.06 -2.77
C ALA A 266 -26.80 -14.06 -3.93
N GLU A 267 -26.14 -12.93 -3.69
CA GLU A 267 -25.81 -11.93 -4.72
C GLU A 267 -24.68 -12.42 -5.64
N ALA A 268 -23.63 -13.01 -5.07
CA ALA A 268 -22.55 -13.65 -5.83
C ALA A 268 -23.09 -14.80 -6.70
N ASP A 269 -23.90 -15.70 -6.15
CA ASP A 269 -24.53 -16.82 -6.86
C ASP A 269 -25.42 -16.31 -8.03
N ALA A 270 -26.23 -15.26 -7.81
CA ALA A 270 -27.03 -14.63 -8.86
C ALA A 270 -26.17 -13.97 -9.96
N LEU A 271 -25.02 -13.41 -9.60
CA LEU A 271 -24.04 -12.88 -10.53
C LEU A 271 -23.09 -13.95 -11.10
N GLY A 272 -23.23 -15.22 -10.72
CA GLY A 272 -22.33 -16.31 -11.15
C GLY A 272 -20.87 -16.13 -10.72
N LEU A 273 -20.65 -15.52 -9.55
CA LEU A 273 -19.36 -15.30 -8.90
C LEU A 273 -19.22 -16.25 -7.71
N SER A 274 -18.03 -16.78 -7.46
CA SER A 274 -17.79 -17.82 -6.44
C SER A 274 -17.17 -17.31 -5.14
N SER A 275 -16.73 -16.06 -5.07
CA SER A 275 -16.03 -15.49 -3.91
C SER A 275 -16.44 -14.05 -3.60
N LEU A 276 -16.17 -13.63 -2.37
CA LEU A 276 -16.34 -12.24 -1.94
C LEU A 276 -15.37 -11.29 -2.67
N THR A 277 -14.15 -11.74 -3.01
CA THR A 277 -13.17 -10.95 -3.80
C THR A 277 -13.75 -10.59 -5.16
N GLN A 278 -14.33 -11.58 -5.86
CA GLN A 278 -14.93 -11.37 -7.18
C GLN A 278 -16.12 -10.42 -7.09
N LEU A 279 -16.99 -10.58 -6.09
CA LEU A 279 -18.15 -9.69 -5.88
C LEU A 279 -17.71 -8.25 -5.59
N GLN A 280 -16.71 -8.05 -4.72
CA GLN A 280 -16.15 -6.73 -4.43
C GLN A 280 -15.50 -6.10 -5.66
N SER A 281 -14.75 -6.88 -6.44
CA SER A 281 -14.13 -6.46 -7.70
C SER A 281 -15.18 -6.04 -8.73
N TYR A 282 -16.27 -6.79 -8.86
CA TYR A 282 -17.39 -6.46 -9.73
C TYR A 282 -18.04 -5.13 -9.32
N HIS A 283 -18.37 -4.94 -8.04
CA HIS A 283 -18.92 -3.67 -7.57
C HIS A 283 -17.96 -2.48 -7.78
N PHE A 284 -16.65 -2.66 -7.53
CA PHE A 284 -15.64 -1.64 -7.79
C PHE A 284 -15.61 -1.26 -9.27
N LEU A 285 -15.60 -2.25 -10.17
CA LEU A 285 -15.61 -2.06 -11.62
C LEU A 285 -16.89 -1.38 -12.11
N THR A 286 -18.08 -1.80 -11.67
CA THR A 286 -19.37 -1.17 -12.03
C THR A 286 -19.40 0.28 -11.55
N LYS A 287 -18.94 0.52 -10.31
CA LYS A 287 -18.85 1.85 -9.71
C LYS A 287 -17.89 2.75 -10.51
N TYR A 288 -16.70 2.25 -10.88
CA TYR A 288 -15.71 2.94 -11.71
C TYR A 288 -16.24 3.27 -13.10
N ASN A 289 -16.75 2.26 -13.81
CA ASN A 289 -17.26 2.36 -15.17
C ASN A 289 -18.33 3.46 -15.28
N LYS A 290 -19.32 3.45 -14.38
CA LYS A 290 -20.44 4.41 -14.36
C LYS A 290 -20.02 5.89 -14.28
N THR A 291 -18.85 6.20 -13.72
CA THR A 291 -18.51 7.55 -13.23
C THR A 291 -17.22 8.11 -13.82
N GLN A 292 -16.26 7.24 -14.15
CA GLN A 292 -15.03 7.61 -14.85
C GLN A 292 -15.19 7.40 -16.35
N LEU A 293 -15.90 6.34 -16.74
CA LEU A 293 -16.14 5.99 -18.14
C LEU A 293 -17.60 6.19 -18.57
N ALA A 294 -18.42 6.90 -17.78
CA ALA A 294 -19.84 7.16 -18.09
C ALA A 294 -20.69 5.91 -18.44
N GLY A 295 -20.31 4.73 -17.95
CA GLY A 295 -20.98 3.46 -18.24
C GLY A 295 -20.53 2.77 -19.53
N PHE A 296 -19.38 3.14 -20.11
CA PHE A 296 -18.90 2.67 -21.42
C PHE A 296 -18.80 1.15 -21.59
N HIS A 297 -18.51 0.40 -20.53
CA HIS A 297 -18.41 -1.06 -20.59
C HIS A 297 -19.69 -1.77 -20.18
N GLU A 298 -20.01 -2.84 -20.92
CA GLU A 298 -21.10 -3.79 -20.62
C GLU A 298 -20.78 -4.63 -19.38
N ASP A 299 -21.80 -5.02 -18.62
CA ASP A 299 -21.66 -5.76 -17.36
C ASP A 299 -20.96 -7.11 -17.56
N GLU A 300 -21.13 -7.77 -18.71
CA GLU A 300 -20.42 -8.99 -19.10
C GLU A 300 -18.90 -8.80 -19.09
N LYS A 301 -18.39 -7.65 -19.57
CA LYS A 301 -16.94 -7.35 -19.52
C LYS A 301 -16.49 -7.16 -18.08
N LEU A 302 -17.25 -6.41 -17.28
CA LEU A 302 -16.90 -6.14 -15.87
C LEU A 302 -16.87 -7.43 -15.05
N LYS A 303 -17.86 -8.30 -15.25
CA LYS A 303 -17.93 -9.64 -14.65
C LYS A 303 -16.77 -10.54 -15.12
N ALA A 304 -16.45 -10.56 -16.42
CA ALA A 304 -15.34 -11.35 -16.95
C ALA A 304 -13.97 -10.94 -16.36
N ILE A 305 -13.77 -9.66 -16.05
CA ILE A 305 -12.58 -9.18 -15.35
C ILE A 305 -12.66 -9.56 -13.85
N ALA A 306 -13.79 -9.32 -13.19
CA ALA A 306 -13.97 -9.62 -11.77
C ALA A 306 -13.74 -11.10 -11.42
N LEU A 307 -14.07 -12.03 -12.32
CA LEU A 307 -13.80 -13.47 -12.17
C LEU A 307 -12.30 -13.81 -12.03
N LYS A 308 -11.40 -12.98 -12.56
CA LYS A 308 -9.94 -13.19 -12.46
C LYS A 308 -9.36 -12.74 -11.11
N ALA A 309 -10.13 -12.03 -10.29
CA ALA A 309 -9.62 -11.33 -9.11
C ALA A 309 -8.96 -12.25 -8.06
N ASP A 310 -9.46 -13.47 -7.86
CA ASP A 310 -8.82 -14.42 -6.93
C ASP A 310 -7.47 -14.96 -7.45
N GLU A 311 -7.35 -15.20 -8.76
CA GLU A 311 -6.07 -15.60 -9.39
C GLU A 311 -5.05 -14.48 -9.26
N TRP A 312 -5.44 -13.24 -9.57
CA TRP A 312 -4.59 -12.06 -9.46
C TRP A 312 -4.18 -11.79 -8.01
N ARG A 313 -5.10 -11.93 -7.05
CA ARG A 313 -4.79 -11.76 -5.63
C ARG A 313 -3.83 -12.84 -5.12
N THR A 314 -3.93 -14.07 -5.63
CA THR A 314 -2.96 -15.13 -5.33
C THR A 314 -1.57 -14.76 -5.86
N LYS A 315 -1.48 -14.33 -7.13
CA LYS A 315 -0.22 -13.84 -7.75
C LYS A 315 0.37 -12.61 -7.06
N ILE A 316 -0.46 -11.74 -6.47
CA ILE A 316 -0.02 -10.62 -5.63
C ILE A 316 0.55 -11.14 -4.30
N ALA A 317 -0.14 -12.07 -3.64
CA ALA A 317 0.28 -12.62 -2.34
C ALA A 317 1.51 -13.52 -2.41
N GLU A 318 1.81 -14.10 -3.58
CA GLU A 318 3.06 -14.83 -3.87
C GLU A 318 4.28 -13.92 -4.02
N ASN A 319 4.08 -12.60 -4.03
CA ASN A 319 5.11 -11.61 -4.31
C ASN A 319 5.26 -10.62 -3.14
N ASP A 320 6.34 -10.78 -2.36
CA ASP A 320 6.61 -9.98 -1.17
C ASP A 320 6.75 -8.45 -1.45
N ASP A 321 6.92 -8.02 -2.72
CA ASP A 321 7.01 -6.60 -3.12
C ASP A 321 5.65 -5.95 -3.48
N LEU A 322 4.58 -6.74 -3.64
CA LEU A 322 3.26 -6.25 -4.02
C LEU A 322 2.29 -6.19 -2.82
N ARG A 323 1.23 -5.39 -2.97
CA ARG A 323 0.20 -5.19 -1.93
C ARG A 323 -1.20 -5.42 -2.49
N ASP A 324 -2.14 -5.81 -1.63
CA ASP A 324 -3.55 -6.03 -1.97
C ASP A 324 -4.19 -4.83 -2.73
N GLU A 325 -3.76 -3.57 -2.47
CA GLU A 325 -4.29 -2.42 -3.22
C GLU A 325 -3.93 -2.40 -4.71
N PHE A 326 -2.97 -3.23 -5.15
CA PHE A 326 -2.62 -3.38 -6.56
C PHE A 326 -3.71 -4.13 -7.35
N LEU A 327 -4.59 -4.88 -6.66
CA LEU A 327 -5.72 -5.54 -7.31
C LEU A 327 -6.67 -4.52 -7.98
N ASP A 328 -7.00 -3.42 -7.29
CA ASP A 328 -7.86 -2.37 -7.84
C ASP A 328 -7.23 -1.66 -9.06
N ASP A 329 -5.91 -1.47 -9.02
CA ASP A 329 -5.15 -0.89 -10.15
C ASP A 329 -5.22 -1.83 -11.36
N LEU A 330 -4.99 -3.15 -11.18
CA LEU A 330 -5.11 -4.17 -12.24
C LEU A 330 -6.54 -4.28 -12.81
N LEU A 331 -7.56 -4.21 -11.96
CA LEU A 331 -8.97 -4.19 -12.38
C LEU A 331 -9.27 -3.00 -13.30
N VAL A 332 -8.74 -1.81 -12.98
CA VAL A 332 -8.85 -0.63 -13.87
C VAL A 332 -8.09 -0.86 -15.17
N LEU A 333 -6.87 -1.39 -15.12
CA LEU A 333 -6.01 -1.61 -16.28
C LEU A 333 -6.64 -2.52 -17.34
N ALA A 334 -7.30 -3.61 -16.93
CA ALA A 334 -8.04 -4.50 -17.83
C ALA A 334 -9.24 -3.84 -18.55
N LEU A 335 -9.60 -2.60 -18.20
CA LEU A 335 -10.57 -1.82 -18.97
C LEU A 335 -9.96 -1.19 -20.23
N PHE A 336 -8.65 -0.94 -20.24
CA PHE A 336 -7.91 -0.23 -21.29
C PHE A 336 -7.08 -1.17 -22.16
N ARG A 337 -6.68 -0.68 -23.35
CA ARG A 337 -5.66 -1.29 -24.21
C ARG A 337 -4.33 -0.57 -24.04
N CYS A 338 -3.22 -1.30 -23.93
CA CYS A 338 -1.89 -0.70 -23.85
C CYS A 338 -1.28 -0.46 -25.24
N ILE A 339 -0.72 0.74 -25.44
CA ILE A 339 0.11 1.10 -26.60
C ILE A 339 1.46 1.62 -26.07
N LEU A 340 2.54 0.90 -26.35
CA LEU A 340 3.92 1.36 -26.17
C LEU A 340 4.33 2.22 -27.38
N PHE A 341 4.75 3.46 -27.11
CA PHE A 341 5.30 4.38 -28.10
C PHE A 341 6.78 4.63 -27.78
N LEU A 342 7.66 3.98 -28.54
CA LEU A 342 9.06 3.80 -28.17
C LEU A 342 9.99 4.70 -28.99
N ASP A 343 10.80 5.48 -28.30
CA ASP A 343 11.88 6.26 -28.90
C ASP A 343 13.00 5.35 -29.41
N ASN A 344 13.28 5.46 -30.70
CA ASN A 344 14.42 4.87 -31.40
C ASN A 344 15.22 5.93 -32.16
N SER A 345 15.27 7.16 -31.63
CA SER A 345 16.15 8.22 -32.13
C SER A 345 17.62 7.90 -31.89
N LYS A 346 18.53 8.60 -32.59
CA LYS A 346 19.98 8.34 -32.49
C LYS A 346 20.55 8.60 -31.08
N SER A 347 19.87 9.35 -30.22
CA SER A 347 20.33 9.65 -28.85
C SER A 347 20.33 8.43 -27.92
N ILE A 348 19.49 7.43 -28.22
CA ILE A 348 19.46 6.14 -27.49
C ILE A 348 20.82 5.43 -27.54
N ASP A 349 21.59 5.59 -28.62
CA ASP A 349 22.91 4.96 -28.77
C ASP A 349 24.06 5.74 -28.10
N TRP A 350 23.80 6.94 -27.55
CA TRP A 350 24.87 7.78 -26.98
C TRP A 350 25.39 7.24 -25.65
N GLU A 351 24.56 6.49 -24.91
CA GLU A 351 24.89 5.81 -23.66
C GLU A 351 24.27 4.40 -23.69
N PRO A 352 25.05 3.32 -23.50
CA PRO A 352 24.54 1.94 -23.51
C PRO A 352 23.35 1.70 -22.56
N GLU A 353 23.32 2.43 -21.45
CA GLU A 353 22.28 2.37 -20.43
C GLU A 353 20.91 2.80 -20.98
N ARG A 354 20.83 3.75 -21.92
CA ARG A 354 19.54 4.24 -22.46
C ARG A 354 18.80 3.12 -23.21
N GLY A 355 19.51 2.38 -24.05
CA GLY A 355 18.99 1.23 -24.78
C GLY A 355 18.53 0.09 -23.85
N ARG A 356 19.33 -0.19 -22.80
CA ARG A 356 19.00 -1.17 -21.76
C ARG A 356 17.73 -0.78 -20.99
N GLN A 357 17.72 0.43 -20.42
CA GLN A 357 16.59 0.97 -19.64
C GLN A 357 15.27 1.01 -20.45
N ARG A 358 15.34 1.35 -21.75
CA ARG A 358 14.18 1.28 -22.66
C ARG A 358 13.64 -0.13 -22.78
N ARG A 359 14.53 -1.13 -22.94
CA ARG A 359 14.18 -2.56 -23.00
C ARG A 359 13.56 -3.02 -21.70
N ASP A 360 14.17 -2.71 -20.57
CA ASP A 360 13.73 -3.15 -19.25
C ASP A 360 12.33 -2.59 -18.91
N ILE A 361 12.06 -1.30 -19.15
CA ILE A 361 10.70 -0.74 -18.98
C ILE A 361 9.70 -1.44 -19.92
N SER A 362 10.05 -1.62 -21.20
CA SER A 362 9.15 -2.19 -22.21
C SER A 362 8.78 -3.65 -21.90
N ALA A 363 9.79 -4.47 -21.55
CA ALA A 363 9.64 -5.86 -21.14
C ALA A 363 8.75 -5.97 -19.89
N ASN A 364 8.98 -5.12 -18.89
CA ASN A 364 8.19 -5.12 -17.66
C ASN A 364 6.71 -4.76 -17.89
N ILE A 365 6.41 -3.76 -18.74
CA ILE A 365 5.01 -3.42 -19.07
C ILE A 365 4.31 -4.60 -19.75
N VAL A 366 4.95 -5.26 -20.72
CA VAL A 366 4.36 -6.43 -21.39
C VAL A 366 4.20 -7.61 -20.42
N SER A 367 5.17 -7.86 -19.53
CA SER A 367 5.03 -8.89 -18.49
C SER A 367 3.83 -8.64 -17.58
N VAL A 368 3.57 -7.41 -17.14
CA VAL A 368 2.38 -7.09 -16.31
C VAL A 368 1.09 -7.35 -17.08
N GLU A 369 0.98 -6.85 -18.32
CA GLU A 369 -0.18 -7.11 -19.18
C GLU A 369 -0.45 -8.61 -19.37
N THR A 370 0.60 -9.40 -19.50
CA THR A 370 0.55 -10.87 -19.73
C THR A 370 0.23 -11.65 -18.46
N ILE A 371 0.92 -11.39 -17.35
CA ILE A 371 0.79 -12.13 -16.08
C ILE A 371 -0.63 -12.00 -15.53
N TYR A 372 -1.21 -10.81 -15.64
CA TYR A 372 -2.58 -10.55 -15.21
C TYR A 372 -3.58 -10.75 -16.36
N GLN A 373 -3.14 -11.05 -17.59
CA GLN A 373 -4.02 -11.27 -18.75
C GLN A 373 -4.98 -10.07 -18.96
N ASN A 374 -4.48 -8.85 -18.79
CA ASN A 374 -5.24 -7.61 -18.94
C ASN A 374 -5.57 -7.38 -20.43
N THR A 375 -4.57 -7.57 -21.29
CA THR A 375 -4.70 -7.57 -22.75
C THR A 375 -3.91 -8.74 -23.34
N ASN A 376 -4.39 -9.26 -24.47
CA ASN A 376 -3.66 -10.27 -25.28
C ASN A 376 -2.94 -9.61 -26.47
N ASP A 377 -2.86 -8.27 -26.49
CA ASP A 377 -2.50 -7.49 -27.68
C ASP A 377 -1.97 -6.08 -27.37
N VAL A 378 -0.85 -6.01 -26.63
CA VAL A 378 -0.07 -4.76 -26.50
C VAL A 378 0.42 -4.35 -27.88
N ARG A 379 0.14 -3.10 -28.29
CA ARG A 379 0.72 -2.53 -29.51
C ARG A 379 2.03 -1.83 -29.20
N VAL A 380 3.01 -1.97 -30.08
CA VAL A 380 4.28 -1.24 -30.07
C VAL A 380 4.39 -0.44 -31.35
N GLU A 381 4.55 0.88 -31.27
CA GLU A 381 4.89 1.76 -32.40
C GLU A 381 6.19 2.51 -32.08
N PHE A 382 7.08 2.64 -33.05
CA PHE A 382 8.35 3.36 -32.89
C PHE A 382 8.27 4.81 -33.36
N LEU A 383 9.08 5.68 -32.75
CA LEU A 383 9.14 7.10 -33.08
C LEU A 383 9.58 7.35 -34.53
N ASN A 384 10.64 6.65 -34.98
CA ASN A 384 11.22 6.75 -36.32
C ASN A 384 11.00 5.43 -37.10
N GLY A 385 10.68 5.54 -38.40
CA GLY A 385 10.39 4.40 -39.28
C GLY A 385 8.98 3.81 -39.13
N ASP A 386 8.70 2.74 -39.89
CA ASP A 386 7.36 2.12 -39.99
C ASP A 386 7.25 0.74 -39.30
N ILE A 387 8.31 0.31 -38.60
CA ILE A 387 8.30 -0.94 -37.82
C ILE A 387 7.33 -0.79 -36.65
N ARG A 388 6.57 -1.84 -36.36
CA ARG A 388 5.61 -1.91 -35.25
C ARG A 388 5.31 -3.36 -34.85
N GLY A 389 4.80 -3.56 -33.65
CA GLY A 389 4.23 -4.83 -33.18
C GLY A 389 2.74 -4.67 -32.88
N ASP A 390 1.86 -5.42 -33.54
CA ASP A 390 0.40 -5.25 -33.40
C ASP A 390 -0.24 -6.11 -32.29
N ARG A 391 0.46 -7.13 -31.77
CA ARG A 391 -0.02 -8.06 -30.72
C ARG A 391 1.14 -8.64 -29.91
N VAL A 392 1.87 -7.77 -29.20
CA VAL A 392 2.99 -8.21 -28.35
C VAL A 392 2.42 -8.74 -27.04
N SER A 393 2.81 -9.96 -26.67
CA SER A 393 2.17 -10.80 -25.65
C SER A 393 3.16 -11.46 -24.68
N THR A 394 4.46 -11.23 -24.86
CA THR A 394 5.50 -11.65 -23.91
C THR A 394 6.65 -10.63 -23.86
N ALA A 395 7.38 -10.60 -22.74
CA ALA A 395 8.61 -9.82 -22.61
C ALA A 395 9.67 -10.20 -23.66
N ALA A 396 9.71 -11.48 -24.08
CA ALA A 396 10.61 -11.94 -25.13
C ALA A 396 10.27 -11.34 -26.51
N GLU A 397 8.99 -11.22 -26.87
CA GLU A 397 8.56 -10.63 -28.14
C GLU A 397 8.88 -9.13 -28.24
N VAL A 398 8.68 -8.33 -27.17
CA VAL A 398 9.09 -6.91 -27.19
C VAL A 398 10.60 -6.75 -27.18
N THR A 399 11.31 -7.67 -26.51
CA THR A 399 12.78 -7.73 -26.50
C THR A 399 13.31 -7.98 -27.91
N GLN A 400 12.82 -9.00 -28.62
CA GLN A 400 13.18 -9.29 -30.01
C GLN A 400 12.85 -8.10 -30.95
N LEU A 401 11.67 -7.51 -30.81
CA LEU A 401 11.29 -6.34 -31.61
C LEU A 401 12.22 -5.13 -31.38
N LEU A 402 12.86 -5.04 -30.19
CA LEU A 402 13.87 -4.03 -29.88
C LEU A 402 15.29 -4.40 -30.36
N ASP A 403 15.54 -5.66 -30.72
CA ASP A 403 16.78 -6.12 -31.37
C ASP A 403 16.71 -5.96 -32.90
N ASP A 404 15.52 -6.10 -33.49
CA ASP A 404 15.29 -6.00 -34.94
C ASP A 404 15.30 -4.55 -35.48
N ILE A 405 15.27 -3.54 -34.61
CA ILE A 405 15.26 -2.11 -34.98
C ILE A 405 16.64 -1.46 -34.88
N THR A 406 16.93 -0.57 -35.83
CA THR A 406 18.04 0.40 -35.71
C THR A 406 17.56 1.66 -35.03
N ASN A 407 18.41 2.29 -34.21
CA ASN A 407 18.16 3.63 -33.67
C ASN A 407 18.65 4.70 -34.67
N PHE A 408 17.79 5.60 -35.13
CA PHE A 408 18.10 6.61 -36.13
C PHE A 408 17.16 7.82 -36.07
N GLY A 409 17.56 8.91 -36.73
CA GLY A 409 16.72 10.12 -36.82
C GLY A 409 16.77 11.00 -35.58
N LYS A 410 15.77 11.89 -35.48
CA LYS A 410 15.59 12.86 -34.39
C LYS A 410 14.48 12.37 -33.45
N THR A 411 14.05 13.24 -32.54
CA THR A 411 13.11 12.93 -31.45
C THR A 411 11.81 13.76 -31.55
N PRO A 412 11.01 13.65 -32.64
CA PRO A 412 9.81 14.47 -32.86
C PRO A 412 8.56 13.90 -32.14
N ILE A 413 8.64 13.76 -30.81
CA ILE A 413 7.69 13.02 -29.96
C ILE A 413 6.22 13.44 -30.20
N GLY A 414 5.93 14.74 -30.22
CA GLY A 414 4.57 15.26 -30.34
C GLY A 414 3.98 15.07 -31.74
N THR A 415 4.76 15.36 -32.78
CA THR A 415 4.36 15.18 -34.17
C THR A 415 4.04 13.72 -34.46
N GLU A 416 4.92 12.80 -34.06
CA GLU A 416 4.74 11.37 -34.34
C GLU A 416 3.71 10.70 -33.42
N LEU A 417 3.51 11.18 -32.19
CA LEU A 417 2.35 10.78 -31.37
C LEU A 417 1.03 11.01 -32.13
N ASP A 418 0.89 12.18 -32.78
CA ASP A 418 -0.32 12.52 -33.53
C ASP A 418 -0.44 11.71 -34.83
N ASN A 419 0.66 11.54 -35.57
CA ASN A 419 0.69 10.79 -36.83
C ASN A 419 0.47 9.28 -36.63
N LYS A 420 1.13 8.68 -35.64
CA LYS A 420 1.19 7.23 -35.46
C LYS A 420 0.18 6.69 -34.47
N ILE A 421 -0.18 7.45 -33.42
CA ILE A 421 -1.10 6.97 -32.39
C ILE A 421 -2.47 7.63 -32.53
N LEU A 422 -2.54 8.96 -32.43
CA LEU A 422 -3.82 9.65 -32.30
C LEU A 422 -4.64 9.58 -33.60
N SER A 423 -4.02 9.87 -34.74
CA SER A 423 -4.69 9.83 -36.05
C SER A 423 -5.00 8.41 -36.54
N LYS A 424 -4.29 7.38 -36.08
CA LYS A 424 -4.57 5.98 -36.44
C LYS A 424 -5.60 5.30 -35.54
N TYR A 425 -5.56 5.55 -34.23
CA TYR A 425 -6.30 4.76 -33.24
C TYR A 425 -7.32 5.55 -32.42
N VAL A 426 -7.07 6.84 -32.16
CA VAL A 426 -7.94 7.65 -31.29
C VAL A 426 -9.00 8.41 -32.09
N TYR A 427 -8.61 9.17 -33.12
CA TYR A 427 -9.55 10.03 -33.85
C TYR A 427 -10.53 9.26 -34.77
N PRO A 428 -10.13 8.21 -35.53
CA PRO A 428 -11.04 7.57 -36.48
C PRO A 428 -12.30 6.95 -35.84
N PRO A 429 -12.24 6.26 -34.68
CA PRO A 429 -13.45 5.76 -34.03
C PRO A 429 -14.37 6.88 -33.51
N LEU A 430 -13.83 8.04 -33.11
CA LEU A 430 -14.62 9.20 -32.68
C LEU A 430 -15.38 9.84 -33.85
N GLU A 431 -14.77 9.88 -35.04
CA GLU A 431 -15.33 10.54 -36.23
C GLU A 431 -16.30 9.62 -36.99
N SER A 432 -16.03 8.31 -37.04
CA SER A 432 -16.88 7.30 -37.69
C SER A 432 -18.01 6.75 -36.82
N LYS A 433 -18.09 7.14 -35.54
CA LYS A 433 -18.91 6.46 -34.50
C LYS A 433 -18.64 4.95 -34.37
N GLY A 434 -17.43 4.52 -34.74
CA GLY A 434 -16.99 3.13 -34.59
C GLY A 434 -16.79 2.73 -33.12
N LYS A 435 -16.55 1.44 -32.88
CA LYS A 435 -16.30 0.92 -31.53
C LYS A 435 -14.98 1.47 -30.97
N PHE A 436 -15.07 2.53 -30.18
CA PHE A 436 -13.95 3.06 -29.41
C PHE A 436 -13.49 2.01 -28.38
N HIS A 437 -12.21 2.02 -28.04
CA HIS A 437 -11.66 1.21 -26.96
C HIS A 437 -10.81 2.13 -26.08
N PRO A 438 -11.01 2.18 -24.75
CA PRO A 438 -10.14 2.96 -23.87
C PRO A 438 -8.67 2.54 -24.05
N MET A 439 -7.75 3.50 -24.03
CA MET A 439 -6.33 3.28 -24.32
C MET A 439 -5.41 3.98 -23.31
N ILE A 440 -4.33 3.28 -22.93
CA ILE A 440 -3.17 3.85 -22.24
C ILE A 440 -2.02 3.91 -23.25
N ILE A 441 -1.47 5.09 -23.45
CA ILE A 441 -0.36 5.37 -24.37
C ILE A 441 0.88 5.66 -23.51
N SER A 442 1.83 4.72 -23.54
CA SER A 442 3.06 4.73 -22.76
C SER A 442 4.24 5.12 -23.64
N ILE A 443 4.73 6.35 -23.45
CA ILE A 443 5.83 6.95 -24.21
C ILE A 443 7.14 6.69 -23.46
N ILE A 444 8.15 6.13 -24.12
CA ILE A 444 9.48 5.91 -23.51
C ILE A 444 10.55 6.62 -24.36
N THR A 445 11.28 7.57 -23.77
CA THR A 445 12.25 8.45 -24.47
C THR A 445 13.45 8.80 -23.59
N ASP A 446 14.59 9.14 -24.19
CA ASP A 446 15.79 9.62 -23.49
C ASP A 446 15.99 11.14 -23.54
N GLY A 447 15.27 11.83 -24.44
CA GLY A 447 15.54 13.22 -24.82
C GLY A 447 14.40 14.21 -24.57
N ASP A 448 14.66 15.48 -24.86
CA ASP A 448 13.62 16.46 -25.14
C ASP A 448 13.30 16.48 -26.66
N PRO A 449 12.20 17.12 -27.10
CA PRO A 449 11.80 17.08 -28.50
C PRO A 449 12.82 17.71 -29.45
N GLN A 450 13.24 16.94 -30.45
CA GLN A 450 14.23 17.35 -31.45
C GLN A 450 13.66 17.28 -32.87
N GLY A 451 13.83 18.37 -33.63
CA GLY A 451 13.25 18.50 -34.97
C GLY A 451 11.81 19.05 -35.02
N GLU A 452 11.22 19.35 -33.86
CA GLU A 452 9.94 20.03 -33.71
C GLU A 452 10.02 21.12 -32.63
N HIS A 453 8.94 21.90 -32.45
CA HIS A 453 8.84 22.82 -31.31
C HIS A 453 8.64 22.04 -30.00
N ARG A 454 9.32 22.43 -28.92
CA ARG A 454 9.28 21.74 -27.60
C ARG A 454 7.85 21.50 -27.09
N ASP A 455 6.97 22.49 -27.22
CA ASP A 455 5.55 22.37 -26.81
C ASP A 455 4.66 21.48 -27.71
N THR A 456 5.15 20.90 -28.81
CA THR A 456 4.27 20.17 -29.74
C THR A 456 3.57 19.01 -29.04
N LEU A 457 4.29 18.24 -28.22
CA LEU A 457 3.70 17.15 -27.42
C LEU A 457 2.54 17.64 -26.53
N LYS A 458 2.76 18.72 -25.77
CA LYS A 458 1.72 19.37 -24.96
C LYS A 458 0.50 19.72 -25.81
N LYS A 459 0.70 20.44 -26.93
CA LYS A 459 -0.37 20.91 -27.81
C LYS A 459 -1.18 19.77 -28.41
N LYS A 460 -0.56 18.64 -28.74
CA LYS A 460 -1.25 17.44 -29.26
C LYS A 460 -2.07 16.71 -28.19
N ILE A 461 -1.54 16.56 -26.97
CA ILE A 461 -2.32 16.01 -25.83
C ILE A 461 -3.54 16.90 -25.52
N GLN A 462 -3.37 18.23 -25.54
CA GLN A 462 -4.48 19.18 -25.37
C GLN A 462 -5.53 19.10 -26.49
N ALA A 463 -5.10 18.97 -27.75
CA ALA A 463 -6.00 18.78 -28.88
C ALA A 463 -6.80 17.46 -28.77
N CYS A 464 -6.14 16.38 -28.33
CA CYS A 464 -6.78 15.10 -28.04
C CYS A 464 -7.85 15.24 -26.93
N LYS A 465 -7.49 15.85 -25.79
CA LYS A 465 -8.42 16.14 -24.68
C LYS A 465 -9.66 16.91 -25.15
N LYS A 466 -9.46 17.94 -25.98
CA LYS A 466 -10.55 18.73 -26.56
C LYS A 466 -11.45 17.90 -27.48
N LYS A 467 -10.89 17.06 -28.36
CA LYS A 467 -11.66 16.16 -29.23
C LYS A 467 -12.47 15.12 -28.43
N LEU A 468 -11.90 14.57 -27.36
CA LEU A 468 -12.57 13.58 -26.51
C LEU A 468 -13.72 14.18 -25.70
N ASN A 469 -13.58 15.42 -25.22
CA ASN A 469 -14.62 16.13 -24.46
C ASN A 469 -15.66 16.86 -25.34
N ASP A 470 -15.59 16.75 -26.66
CA ASP A 470 -16.56 17.32 -27.59
C ASP A 470 -17.87 16.52 -27.57
N ARG A 471 -18.77 16.89 -26.65
CA ARG A 471 -20.04 16.18 -26.40
C ARG A 471 -21.06 16.29 -27.54
N GLU A 472 -20.85 17.20 -28.51
CA GLU A 472 -21.63 17.25 -29.74
C GLU A 472 -21.25 16.11 -30.69
N LYS A 473 -20.04 15.56 -30.56
CA LYS A 473 -19.47 14.55 -31.47
C LYS A 473 -19.29 13.17 -30.82
N THR A 474 -18.99 13.10 -29.53
CA THR A 474 -18.66 11.82 -28.86
C THR A 474 -19.12 11.73 -27.41
N LEU A 475 -19.50 10.52 -27.00
CA LEU A 475 -19.82 10.16 -25.62
C LEU A 475 -18.58 9.72 -24.81
N VAL A 476 -17.44 9.49 -25.47
CA VAL A 476 -16.21 8.94 -24.87
C VAL A 476 -15.68 9.83 -23.73
N GLY A 477 -15.26 11.08 -23.97
CA GLY A 477 -14.70 11.91 -22.90
C GLY A 477 -13.22 11.59 -22.58
N ASP A 478 -12.52 12.56 -22.00
CA ASP A 478 -11.06 12.54 -21.87
C ASP A 478 -10.46 11.38 -21.06
N LYS A 479 -11.18 10.86 -20.06
CA LYS A 479 -10.75 9.71 -19.22
C LYS A 479 -10.59 8.37 -19.96
N HIS A 480 -10.91 8.30 -21.25
CA HIS A 480 -10.73 7.10 -22.06
C HIS A 480 -9.38 7.03 -22.80
N VAL A 481 -8.61 8.13 -22.83
CA VAL A 481 -7.26 8.14 -23.44
C VAL A 481 -6.27 8.74 -22.47
N LEU A 482 -5.28 7.93 -22.12
CA LEU A 482 -4.43 8.15 -20.97
C LEU A 482 -2.98 8.21 -21.43
N PHE A 483 -2.21 9.22 -21.00
CA PHE A 483 -0.84 9.41 -21.44
C PHE A 483 0.14 9.21 -20.30
N GLN A 484 1.19 8.45 -20.58
CA GLN A 484 2.33 8.22 -19.71
C GLN A 484 3.60 8.58 -20.48
N ILE A 485 4.58 9.22 -19.83
CA ILE A 485 5.91 9.43 -20.40
C ILE A 485 7.00 9.02 -19.39
N SER A 486 7.88 8.11 -19.81
CA SER A 486 9.00 7.55 -19.05
C SER A 486 10.32 8.01 -19.66
N ARG A 487 11.13 8.70 -18.85
CA ARG A 487 12.47 9.11 -19.24
C ARG A 487 13.52 8.04 -18.92
N VAL A 488 14.37 7.69 -19.89
CA VAL A 488 15.60 6.91 -19.70
C VAL A 488 16.83 7.83 -19.74
N GLY A 489 18.02 7.32 -19.40
CA GLY A 489 19.26 8.10 -19.31
C GLY A 489 19.26 9.13 -18.19
N ASN A 490 20.10 10.16 -18.29
CA ASN A 490 20.21 11.24 -17.30
C ASN A 490 20.30 12.67 -17.90
N ASP A 491 20.00 12.85 -19.19
CA ASP A 491 20.17 14.14 -19.87
C ASP A 491 19.41 15.29 -19.18
N SER A 492 20.10 16.43 -19.03
CA SER A 492 19.59 17.59 -18.30
C SER A 492 18.45 18.32 -19.03
N GLY A 493 18.45 18.33 -20.37
CA GLY A 493 17.39 18.91 -21.19
C GLY A 493 16.11 18.08 -21.11
N ALA A 494 16.24 16.76 -21.15
CA ALA A 494 15.17 15.79 -20.95
C ALA A 494 14.61 15.84 -19.51
N VAL A 495 15.47 15.90 -18.48
CA VAL A 495 15.05 16.10 -17.08
C VAL A 495 14.22 17.37 -16.94
N LYS A 496 14.68 18.48 -17.52
CA LYS A 496 13.91 19.74 -17.50
C LYS A 496 12.58 19.59 -18.24
N PHE A 497 12.57 18.97 -19.44
CA PHE A 497 11.36 18.78 -20.24
C PHE A 497 10.26 18.01 -19.50
N ILE A 498 10.64 16.90 -18.86
CA ILE A 498 9.70 16.09 -18.09
C ILE A 498 9.18 16.83 -16.84
N ASN A 499 10.02 17.66 -16.21
CA ASN A 499 9.59 18.52 -15.10
C ASN A 499 8.66 19.66 -15.54
N ASP A 500 8.93 20.27 -16.70
CA ASP A 500 8.05 21.29 -17.32
C ASP A 500 6.66 20.66 -17.58
N LEU A 501 6.60 19.48 -18.22
CA LEU A 501 5.34 18.75 -18.46
C LEU A 501 4.61 18.36 -17.16
N LYS A 502 5.35 17.89 -16.13
CA LYS A 502 4.80 17.44 -14.85
C LYS A 502 4.21 18.59 -14.01
N SER A 503 4.72 19.81 -14.19
CA SER A 503 4.24 21.01 -13.49
C SER A 503 3.11 21.75 -14.24
N ASP A 504 2.78 21.33 -15.45
CA ASP A 504 1.79 21.99 -16.30
C ASP A 504 0.33 21.73 -15.82
N PRO A 505 -0.44 22.77 -15.47
CA PRO A 505 -1.79 22.60 -14.94
C PRO A 505 -2.81 22.16 -16.01
N GLU A 506 -2.54 22.34 -17.31
CA GLU A 506 -3.44 21.97 -18.40
C GLU A 506 -3.30 20.48 -18.76
N LEU A 507 -2.09 19.92 -18.56
CA LEU A 507 -1.78 18.50 -18.69
C LEU A 507 -2.11 17.68 -17.43
N LYS A 508 -2.44 18.36 -16.33
CA LYS A 508 -2.99 17.75 -15.12
C LYS A 508 -4.24 16.93 -15.47
N ASN A 509 -4.33 15.76 -14.84
CA ASN A 509 -5.38 14.77 -15.06
C ASN A 509 -5.49 14.25 -16.52
N ILE A 510 -4.40 14.29 -17.31
CA ILE A 510 -4.32 13.58 -18.59
C ILE A 510 -2.94 12.96 -18.88
N LEU A 511 -1.84 13.58 -18.43
CA LEU A 511 -0.47 13.09 -18.59
C LEU A 511 0.16 12.73 -17.23
N HIS A 512 0.88 11.60 -17.18
CA HIS A 512 1.73 11.20 -16.07
C HIS A 512 3.20 11.10 -16.49
N CYS A 513 4.13 11.51 -15.62
CA CYS A 513 5.56 11.62 -15.90
C CYS A 513 6.42 10.79 -14.92
N THR A 514 7.19 9.83 -15.44
CA THR A 514 8.09 8.91 -14.72
C THR A 514 9.51 8.96 -15.29
N SER A 515 10.49 8.34 -14.61
CA SER A 515 11.86 8.17 -15.13
C SER A 515 12.56 6.98 -14.49
N TYR A 516 13.43 6.30 -15.24
CA TYR A 516 14.13 5.07 -14.81
C TYR A 516 14.83 5.21 -13.45
N GLN A 517 15.51 6.35 -13.23
CA GLN A 517 16.22 6.66 -11.97
C GLN A 517 15.30 6.76 -10.74
N HIS A 518 13.99 6.92 -10.92
CA HIS A 518 13.00 6.93 -9.84
C HIS A 518 12.26 5.59 -9.69
N LEU A 519 12.68 4.54 -10.41
CA LEU A 519 12.10 3.19 -10.33
C LEU A 519 12.86 2.24 -9.38
N GLY A 520 14.07 2.60 -8.92
CA GLY A 520 14.80 1.91 -7.85
C GLY A 520 15.50 0.61 -8.27
N PHE A 521 16.59 0.70 -9.03
CA PHE A 521 17.38 -0.45 -9.50
C PHE A 521 18.85 -0.39 -9.03
N GLU A 522 19.33 -1.42 -8.30
CA GLU A 522 20.76 -1.70 -8.04
C GLU A 522 21.04 -3.23 -8.18
N PRO A 523 22.09 -3.67 -8.92
CA PRO A 523 22.52 -5.08 -9.12
C PRO A 523 23.62 -5.53 -8.13
N ASP A 524 24.03 -6.80 -7.93
CA ASP A 524 23.74 -8.15 -8.49
C ASP A 524 23.98 -9.24 -7.39
N ALA A 525 23.49 -10.49 -7.55
CA ALA A 525 24.34 -11.71 -7.40
C ALA A 525 23.70 -13.04 -7.86
N ASP A 526 22.45 -13.34 -7.49
CA ASP A 526 21.69 -14.53 -7.95
C ASP A 526 20.49 -14.06 -8.80
N ASP A 527 20.82 -13.30 -9.85
CA ASP A 527 19.95 -12.37 -10.58
C ASP A 527 18.58 -12.92 -11.00
N PRO A 528 17.53 -12.26 -10.52
CA PRO A 528 16.27 -12.17 -11.20
C PRO A 528 15.93 -10.70 -11.55
N VAL A 529 15.56 -10.43 -12.81
CA VAL A 529 14.75 -9.25 -13.22
C VAL A 529 13.31 -9.33 -12.64
N ASN A 530 13.15 -10.10 -11.55
CA ASN A 530 11.94 -10.59 -10.94
C ASN A 530 11.97 -10.20 -9.45
N THR A 531 10.95 -9.57 -8.88
CA THR A 531 9.56 -9.91 -9.18
C THR A 531 8.71 -8.65 -9.40
N TYR A 532 9.16 -7.79 -10.33
CA TYR A 532 8.48 -6.56 -10.77
C TYR A 532 8.46 -5.41 -9.76
N ALA A 533 9.63 -4.79 -9.54
CA ALA A 533 9.81 -3.59 -8.71
C ALA A 533 8.67 -2.56 -8.93
N PRO A 534 8.00 -2.11 -7.86
CA PRO A 534 6.55 -2.37 -7.72
C PRO A 534 5.68 -1.92 -8.90
N ALA A 535 5.52 -2.86 -9.85
CA ALA A 535 4.81 -2.74 -11.12
C ALA A 535 5.08 -1.42 -11.87
N VAL A 536 6.36 -0.99 -11.91
CA VAL A 536 6.86 0.20 -12.62
C VAL A 536 6.05 1.46 -12.26
N THR A 537 5.72 1.61 -10.97
CA THR A 537 4.83 2.66 -10.44
C THR A 537 3.34 2.43 -10.78
N ARG A 538 2.83 1.21 -10.51
CA ARG A 538 1.42 0.76 -10.61
C ARG A 538 0.77 0.80 -12.01
N LEU A 539 1.59 0.86 -13.06
CA LEU A 539 1.32 1.72 -14.23
C LEU A 539 1.01 3.17 -13.82
N ALA A 540 1.49 4.11 -14.63
CA ALA A 540 1.34 5.56 -14.46
C ALA A 540 -0.10 6.09 -14.66
N GLY A 541 -1.06 5.39 -14.07
CA GLY A 541 -1.83 4.46 -14.90
C GLY A 541 -2.85 3.63 -14.12
N ALA A 542 -3.10 3.98 -12.86
CA ALA A 542 -4.45 4.37 -12.46
C ALA A 542 -4.81 5.73 -13.10
N ALA A 543 -4.66 5.85 -14.44
CA ALA A 543 -4.76 7.15 -15.10
C ALA A 543 -6.25 7.55 -15.21
N PHE A 544 -6.63 8.40 -14.27
CA PHE A 544 -7.94 9.02 -14.09
C PHE A 544 -9.05 8.08 -13.63
N VAL A 545 -8.65 7.21 -12.69
CA VAL A 545 -9.45 7.06 -11.49
C VAL A 545 -9.62 8.43 -10.83
N GLY A 546 -10.69 9.14 -11.16
CA GLY A 546 -11.12 10.36 -10.44
C GLY A 546 -11.58 10.08 -9.01
N LEU A 547 -11.39 8.87 -8.49
CA LEU A 547 -11.65 8.55 -7.09
C LEU A 547 -10.53 9.15 -6.23
N LYS A 548 -10.83 10.22 -5.48
CA LYS A 548 -10.02 10.55 -4.32
C LYS A 548 -10.18 9.41 -3.32
N ARG A 549 -9.10 8.97 -2.67
CA ARG A 549 -9.29 8.33 -1.36
C ARG A 549 -9.67 9.41 -0.38
N ASN A 550 -10.81 9.24 0.27
CA ASN A 550 -11.22 10.10 1.37
C ASN A 550 -10.36 9.82 2.62
N ALA A 551 -10.61 10.53 3.71
CA ALA A 551 -9.87 10.35 4.96
C ALA A 551 -10.07 8.97 5.66
N LYS A 552 -10.78 8.03 5.02
CA LYS A 552 -11.09 6.67 5.49
C LYS A 552 -10.57 5.58 4.52
N GLY A 553 -9.61 5.92 3.65
CA GLY A 553 -9.04 5.02 2.65
C GLY A 553 -9.98 4.61 1.51
N VAL A 554 -11.27 4.97 1.57
CA VAL A 554 -12.29 4.60 0.58
C VAL A 554 -12.25 5.54 -0.61
N PHE A 555 -12.35 4.96 -1.79
CA PHE A 555 -12.47 5.66 -3.06
C PHE A 555 -13.82 6.41 -3.19
N GLU A 556 -13.78 7.75 -3.21
CA GLU A 556 -14.89 8.71 -3.44
C GLU A 556 -14.76 9.44 -4.78
N PHE A 557 -15.85 9.50 -5.56
CA PHE A 557 -15.85 10.22 -6.84
C PHE A 557 -15.80 11.73 -6.65
N PRO A 558 -15.32 12.48 -7.66
CA PRO A 558 -15.48 13.92 -7.63
C PRO A 558 -16.97 14.20 -7.84
N GLU A 559 -17.59 14.90 -6.89
CA GLU A 559 -18.89 15.53 -7.13
C GLU A 559 -18.74 16.50 -8.32
N SER A 560 -19.75 16.47 -9.21
CA SER A 560 -19.73 17.07 -10.54
C SER A 560 -19.89 18.60 -10.54
#